data_AF-A0A5K0Z6V5-F1
#
_entry.id   AF-A0A5K0Z6V5-F1
#
_cell.length_a   1.000
_cell.length_b   1.000
_cell.length_c   1.000
_cell.angle_alpha   90.00
_cell.angle_beta   90.00
_cell.angle_gamma   90.00
#
_symmetry.space_group_name_H-M   'P 1'
#
loop_
_entity.id
_entity.type
_entity.pdbx_description
1 polymer ?
#
loop_
_entity_poly.entity_id
_entity_poly.type
_entity_poly.pdbx_seq_one_letter_code
_entity_poly.pdbx_strand_id
1 'polypeptide(L)' 'NGPKVFRPTRIGNAIKNGGFVKYEREGIAYRDPAARVNDWKEVIEDARPAELLKTQSARCMDCGTPFCHQ' A
#
# COMPACT_ATOMS: atom_id res chain seq x y z
N ASN A 1 12.81 1.71 -23.52
CA ASN A 1 13.25 2.68 -22.50
C ASN A 1 12.36 3.92 -22.53
N GLY A 2 11.16 3.82 -21.93
CA GLY A 2 10.27 4.98 -21.76
C GLY A 2 10.65 5.78 -20.50
N PRO A 3 10.20 7.03 -20.37
CA PRO A 3 10.44 7.81 -19.16
C PRO A 3 9.82 7.09 -17.95
N LYS A 4 10.62 6.90 -16.88
CA LYS A 4 10.10 6.44 -15.59
C LYS A 4 9.16 7.51 -15.05
N VAL A 5 7.85 7.30 -15.20
CA VAL A 5 6.84 8.17 -14.60
C VAL A 5 6.89 7.94 -13.09
N PHE A 6 7.23 9.00 -12.34
CA PHE A 6 7.15 8.95 -10.89
C PHE A 6 5.69 8.84 -10.45
N ARG A 7 5.39 7.80 -9.68
CA ARG A 7 4.07 7.55 -9.11
C ARG A 7 4.17 7.59 -7.59
N PRO A 8 3.60 8.60 -6.93
CA PRO A 8 3.67 8.70 -5.47
C PRO A 8 2.93 7.54 -4.79
N THR A 9 3.39 7.18 -3.59
CA THR A 9 2.85 6.08 -2.79
C THR A 9 2.03 6.55 -1.58
N ARG A 10 2.22 7.81 -1.15
CA ARG A 10 1.58 8.43 0.02
C ARG A 10 1.17 9.87 -0.31
N ILE A 11 -0.14 10.17 -0.31
CA ILE A 11 -0.70 11.51 -0.58
C ILE A 11 -1.90 11.79 0.33
N GLY A 12 -1.90 13.00 0.93
CA GLY A 12 -2.97 13.62 1.74
C GLY A 12 -4.41 13.27 1.34
N ASN A 13 -4.66 13.49 0.05
CA ASN A 13 -5.98 13.51 -0.57
C ASN A 13 -5.96 12.64 -1.83
N ALA A 14 -5.71 11.34 -1.65
CA ALA A 14 -5.71 10.40 -2.77
C ALA A 14 -7.06 10.36 -3.49
N ILE A 15 -7.04 10.40 -4.82
CA ILE A 15 -8.22 10.34 -5.68
C ILE A 15 -8.43 8.90 -6.14
N LYS A 16 -9.59 8.33 -5.82
CA LYS A 16 -9.95 6.95 -6.16
C LYS A 16 -9.93 6.67 -7.67
N ASN A 17 -10.57 7.53 -8.46
CA ASN A 17 -10.68 7.32 -9.90
C ASN A 17 -9.31 7.35 -10.61
N GLY A 18 -8.93 6.19 -11.14
CA GLY A 18 -7.64 5.98 -11.81
C GLY A 18 -6.45 5.80 -10.86
N GLY A 19 -6.68 5.58 -9.56
CA GLY A 19 -5.60 5.47 -8.58
C GLY A 19 -4.62 4.32 -8.85
N PHE A 20 -5.07 3.21 -9.45
CA PHE A 20 -4.19 2.09 -9.83
C PHE A 20 -3.05 2.51 -10.77
N VAL A 21 -3.36 3.42 -11.71
CA VAL A 21 -2.40 3.93 -12.69
C VAL A 21 -1.57 5.06 -12.09
N LYS A 22 -2.17 5.94 -11.28
CA LYS A 22 -1.51 7.16 -10.77
C LYS A 22 -0.58 6.94 -9.58
N TYR A 23 -0.86 5.96 -8.73
CA TYR A 23 -0.13 5.74 -7.48
C TYR A 23 0.66 4.44 -7.55
N GLU A 24 1.85 4.37 -6.95
CA GLU A 24 2.63 3.14 -6.87
C GLU A 24 2.20 2.32 -5.65
N ARG A 25 2.39 0.99 -5.72
CA ARG A 25 2.13 0.14 -4.56
C ARG A 25 3.23 0.35 -3.51
N GLU A 26 2.81 0.55 -2.27
CA GLU A 26 3.68 0.51 -1.11
C GLU A 26 3.04 -0.35 -0.02
N GLY A 27 3.80 -1.32 0.49
CA GLY A 27 3.36 -2.19 1.58
C GLY A 27 3.55 -1.54 2.96
N ILE A 28 2.94 -2.12 3.98
CA ILE A 28 3.25 -1.75 5.37
C ILE A 28 4.67 -2.23 5.69
N ALA A 29 5.41 -1.45 6.47
CA ALA A 29 6.74 -1.81 6.92
C ALA A 29 6.71 -3.02 7.86
N TYR A 30 7.80 -3.78 7.85
CA TYR A 30 8.02 -4.89 8.78
C TYR A 30 9.07 -4.51 9.81
N ARG A 31 8.93 -5.05 11.01
CA ARG A 31 9.96 -4.96 12.05
C ARG A 31 11.27 -5.56 11.55
N ASP A 32 12.38 -5.01 12.03
CA ASP A 32 13.72 -5.50 11.75
C ASP A 32 13.80 -7.03 12.00
N PRO A 33 14.27 -7.83 11.02
CA PRO A 33 14.59 -9.24 11.20
C PRO A 33 15.34 -9.56 12.49
N ALA A 34 16.35 -8.77 12.86
CA ALA A 34 17.15 -8.99 14.06
C ALA A 34 16.36 -8.77 15.36
N ALA A 35 15.35 -7.89 15.34
CA ALA A 35 14.46 -7.69 16.48
C ALA A 35 13.43 -8.82 16.60
N ARG A 36 12.81 -9.24 15.48
CA ARG A 36 11.69 -10.20 15.47
C ARG A 36 12.09 -11.67 15.63
N VAL A 37 13.38 -12.01 15.66
CA VAL A 37 13.84 -13.37 16.02
C VAL A 37 13.81 -13.64 17.52
N ASN A 38 13.69 -12.59 18.34
CA ASN A 38 13.76 -12.68 19.80
C ASN A 38 12.39 -12.67 20.48
N ASP A 39 11.29 -12.61 19.73
CA ASP A 39 9.92 -12.59 20.25
C ASP A 39 8.92 -13.22 19.27
N TRP A 40 7.68 -13.40 19.73
CA TRP A 40 6.55 -13.93 18.95
C TRP A 40 5.51 -12.87 18.63
N LYS A 41 5.87 -11.58 18.67
CA LYS A 41 4.95 -10.47 18.35
C LYS A 41 4.76 -10.37 16.84
N GLU A 42 3.73 -9.64 16.43
CA GLU A 42 3.44 -9.35 15.02
C GLU A 42 4.67 -8.88 14.24
N VAL A 43 4.83 -9.35 13.00
CA VAL A 43 6.01 -9.00 12.17
C VAL A 43 5.87 -7.60 11.57
N ILE A 44 4.64 -7.14 11.41
CA ILE A 44 4.31 -5.84 10.82
C ILE A 44 4.61 -4.74 11.85
N GLU A 45 5.12 -3.59 11.40
CA GLU A 45 5.20 -2.42 12.27
C GLU A 45 3.80 -1.95 12.70
N ASP A 46 3.65 -1.56 13.96
CA ASP A 46 2.36 -1.06 14.48
C ASP A 46 1.90 0.22 13.77
N ALA A 47 2.86 0.99 13.26
CA ALA A 47 2.61 2.22 12.53
C ALA A 47 1.90 1.94 11.20
N ARG A 48 0.66 2.40 11.10
CA ARG A 48 -0.15 2.37 9.87
C ARG A 48 -0.50 3.79 9.45
N PRO A 49 0.38 4.49 8.70
CA PRO A 49 0.16 5.87 8.32
C PRO A 49 -1.15 6.03 7.54
N ALA A 50 -2.03 6.92 7.99
CA ALA A 50 -3.32 7.14 7.34
C ALA A 50 -3.18 7.48 5.85
N GLU A 51 -2.14 8.23 5.50
CA GLU A 51 -1.84 8.63 4.12
C GLU A 51 -1.43 7.47 3.21
N LEU A 52 -0.69 6.51 3.76
CA LEU A 52 -0.40 5.27 3.06
C LEU A 52 -1.71 4.51 2.82
N LEU A 53 -2.52 4.30 3.84
CA LEU A 53 -3.76 3.54 3.74
C LEU A 53 -4.77 4.16 2.76
N LYS A 54 -4.96 5.49 2.81
CA LYS A 54 -5.80 6.24 1.86
C LYS A 54 -5.29 6.11 0.43
N THR A 55 -3.97 6.24 0.22
CA THR A 55 -3.38 6.15 -1.14
C THR A 55 -3.47 4.73 -1.71
N GLN A 56 -3.20 3.72 -0.89
CA GLN A 56 -3.23 2.33 -1.32
C GLN A 56 -4.67 1.84 -1.55
N SER A 57 -5.65 2.26 -0.74
CA SER A 57 -7.07 1.95 -0.98
C SER A 57 -7.62 2.62 -2.25
N ALA A 58 -7.16 3.82 -2.59
CA ALA A 58 -7.51 4.49 -3.84
C ALA A 58 -7.02 3.74 -5.09
N ARG A 59 -6.11 2.77 -4.97
CA ARG A 59 -5.70 1.88 -6.08
C ARG A 59 -6.75 0.82 -6.44
N CYS A 60 -7.79 0.62 -5.63
CA CYS A 60 -8.89 -0.27 -5.96
C CYS A 60 -9.57 0.17 -7.27
N MET A 61 -9.82 -0.78 -8.17
CA MET A 61 -10.45 -0.51 -9.46
C MET A 61 -11.99 -0.68 -9.45
N ASP A 62 -12.60 -0.98 -8.29
CA ASP A 62 -14.04 -1.23 -8.15
C ASP A 62 -14.61 -2.23 -9.18
N CYS A 63 -13.94 -3.36 -9.38
CA CYS A 63 -14.27 -4.34 -10.43
C CYS A 63 -15.54 -5.19 -10.18
N GLY A 64 -16.38 -4.86 -9.20
CA GLY A 64 -17.62 -5.60 -8.89
C GLY A 64 -17.35 -6.86 -8.07
N THR A 65 -17.49 -8.05 -8.67
CA THR A 65 -17.15 -9.33 -8.03
C THR A 65 -15.68 -9.65 -8.32
N PRO A 66 -14.75 -9.32 -7.42
CA PRO A 66 -13.35 -9.64 -7.64
C PRO A 66 -13.18 -11.16 -7.62
N PHE A 67 -12.22 -11.66 -8.42
CA PHE A 67 -11.78 -13.06 -8.39
C PHE A 67 -11.31 -13.52 -6.99
N CYS A 68 -11.12 -12.58 -6.06
CA CYS A 68 -10.70 -12.81 -4.67
C CYS A 68 -11.81 -13.31 -3.72
N HIS A 69 -13.09 -13.27 -4.13
CA HIS A 69 -14.23 -13.70 -3.31
C HIS A 69 -14.76 -15.11 -3.67
N GLN A 70 -14.08 -15.84 -4.56
CA GLN A 70 -14.38 -17.24 -4.87
C GLN A 70 -13.66 -18.18 -3.90
#